data_AF-A0A377J674-F1
#
_entry.id   AF-A0A377J674-F1
#
_cell.length_a   1.000
_cell.length_b   1.000
_cell.length_c   1.000
_cell.angle_alpha   90.00
_cell.angle_beta   90.00
_cell.angle_gamma   90.00
#
_symmetry.space_group_name_H-M   'P 1'
#
loop_
_entity.id
_entity.type
_entity.pdbx_description
1 polymer ?
#
loop_
_entity_poly.entity_id
_entity_poly.type
_entity_poly.pdbx_seq_one_letter_code
_entity_poly.pdbx_strand_id
1 'polypeptide(L)'
;MVTNPPFLLFREYVAQLVEYGEKKKKESGKELNFVILGNQNAITYKEIFKLIKENKLWLGRTLSYAAFKVPNYYEERSNRFWIDENGQKWRSFGNICWFTNLTHKKRNEILETIASYKKNPEQYPKYDNYDAINVDKTIEIPLDYDGVMGVPITFLDKHNPKQFEIVALGIVGSVDFTCNKKMEVLDKFGNSTGKFTFNAKGTLYRKFNPHTDKTPAFKDCESGELYSSIYARILIRKIAEVDELRKLEFEKM
;
A
#
# COMPACT_ATOMS: atom_id res chain seq x y z
N MET A 1 13.75 -18.61 8.93
CA MET A 1 13.84 -17.75 10.12
C MET A 1 12.46 -17.18 10.44
N VAL A 2 12.03 -17.17 11.70
CA VAL A 2 10.78 -16.52 12.14
C VAL A 2 11.12 -15.52 13.23
N THR A 3 10.67 -14.27 13.11
CA THR A 3 11.12 -13.18 14.00
C THR A 3 10.08 -12.06 14.15
N ASN A 4 10.20 -11.29 15.22
CA ASN A 4 9.40 -10.11 15.55
C ASN A 4 10.34 -8.99 16.03
N PRO A 5 11.00 -8.27 15.10
CA PRO A 5 11.94 -7.22 15.48
C PRO A 5 11.17 -6.04 16.08
N PRO A 6 11.80 -5.24 16.97
CA PRO A 6 11.21 -4.00 17.44
C PRO A 6 10.80 -3.11 16.25
N PHE A 7 9.61 -2.53 16.28
CA PHE A 7 9.09 -1.75 15.14
C PHE A 7 9.98 -0.57 14.74
N LEU A 8 10.72 0.01 15.70
CA LEU A 8 11.70 1.08 15.44
C LEU A 8 12.86 0.63 14.56
N LEU A 9 13.28 -0.63 14.67
CA LEU A 9 14.40 -1.22 13.95
C LEU A 9 13.95 -2.02 12.71
N PHE A 10 12.64 -2.07 12.43
CA PHE A 10 12.07 -2.92 11.39
C PHE A 10 12.71 -2.70 10.02
N ARG A 11 12.88 -1.44 9.60
CA ARG A 11 13.45 -1.08 8.29
C ARG A 11 14.87 -1.60 8.12
N GLU A 12 15.72 -1.31 9.09
CA GLU A 12 17.12 -1.68 9.09
C GLU A 12 17.27 -3.20 9.14
N TYR A 13 16.52 -3.85 10.03
CA TYR A 13 16.55 -5.30 10.19
C TYR A 13 16.14 -6.03 8.90
N VAL A 14 15.05 -5.62 8.25
CA VAL A 14 14.58 -6.27 7.02
C VAL A 14 15.57 -6.05 5.88
N ALA A 15 16.15 -4.85 5.75
CA ALA A 15 17.15 -4.56 4.73
C ALA A 15 18.40 -5.45 4.89
N GLN A 16 18.97 -5.52 6.10
CA GLN A 16 20.11 -6.38 6.41
C GLN A 16 19.80 -7.86 6.17
N LEU A 17 18.59 -8.30 6.54
CA LEU A 17 18.17 -9.69 6.36
C LEU A 17 18.12 -10.10 4.89
N VAL A 18 17.55 -9.25 4.03
CA VAL A 18 17.47 -9.53 2.58
C VAL A 18 18.87 -9.51 1.96
N GLU A 19 19.69 -8.52 2.29
CA GLU A 19 21.07 -8.43 1.81
C GLU A 19 21.90 -9.66 2.21
N TYR A 20 21.80 -10.06 3.47
CA TYR A 20 22.45 -11.27 3.96
C TYR A 20 21.93 -12.53 3.27
N GLY A 21 20.61 -12.61 3.03
CA GLY A 21 19.98 -13.70 2.30
C GLY A 21 20.50 -13.84 0.86
N GLU A 22 20.66 -12.71 0.15
CA GLU A 22 21.25 -12.68 -1.19
C GLU A 22 22.72 -13.11 -1.17
N LYS A 23 23.51 -12.63 -0.20
CA LYS A 23 24.90 -13.06 0.01
C LYS A 23 25.00 -14.57 0.24
N LYS A 24 24.18 -15.11 1.14
CA LYS A 24 24.11 -16.56 1.41
C LYS A 24 23.72 -17.37 0.19
N LYS A 25 22.78 -16.88 -0.62
CA LYS A 25 22.37 -17.53 -1.87
C LYS A 25 23.53 -17.60 -2.86
N LYS A 26 24.34 -16.54 -2.98
CA LYS A 26 25.55 -16.53 -3.82
C LYS A 26 26.64 -17.48 -3.32
N GLU A 27 26.86 -17.53 -2.01
CA GLU A 27 27.93 -18.36 -1.41
C GLU A 27 27.59 -19.85 -1.34
N SER A 28 26.33 -20.19 -1.07
CA SER A 28 25.93 -21.56 -0.74
C SER A 28 24.85 -22.16 -1.65
N GLY A 29 24.33 -21.37 -2.59
CA GLY A 29 23.16 -21.74 -3.41
C GLY A 29 21.84 -21.80 -2.64
N LYS A 30 21.86 -21.67 -1.30
CA LYS A 30 20.66 -21.79 -0.46
C LYS A 30 19.99 -20.45 -0.25
N GLU A 31 18.69 -20.42 -0.52
CA GLU A 31 17.84 -19.25 -0.27
C GLU A 31 17.46 -19.15 1.21
N LEU A 32 17.64 -17.97 1.80
CA LEU A 32 17.19 -17.70 3.16
C LEU A 32 15.71 -17.35 3.15
N ASN A 33 14.90 -18.27 3.64
CA ASN A 33 13.47 -18.04 3.81
C ASN A 33 13.14 -17.44 5.18
N PHE A 34 12.26 -16.44 5.21
CA PHE A 34 11.90 -15.75 6.43
C PHE A 34 10.42 -15.38 6.52
N VAL A 35 9.95 -15.26 7.76
CA VAL A 35 8.63 -14.73 8.12
C VAL A 35 8.83 -13.76 9.28
N ILE A 36 8.38 -12.51 9.11
CA ILE A 36 8.67 -11.40 10.00
C ILE A 36 7.35 -10.76 10.42
N LEU A 37 7.11 -10.64 11.72
CA LEU A 37 5.97 -9.91 12.23
C LEU A 37 6.25 -8.41 12.12
N GLY A 38 5.33 -7.66 11.54
CA GLY A 38 5.49 -6.23 11.33
C GLY A 38 4.18 -5.48 11.39
N ASN A 39 4.31 -4.15 11.43
CA ASN A 39 3.18 -3.25 11.30
C ASN A 39 2.89 -2.98 9.81
N GLN A 40 1.62 -2.99 9.40
CA GLN A 40 1.19 -2.74 8.03
C GLN A 40 1.66 -1.38 7.50
N ASN A 41 1.82 -0.37 8.36
CA ASN A 41 2.34 0.95 7.97
C ASN A 41 3.75 0.86 7.36
N ALA A 42 4.52 -0.18 7.71
CA ALA A 42 5.87 -0.39 7.19
C ALA A 42 5.91 -0.57 5.67
N ILE A 43 4.79 -0.97 5.04
CA ILE A 43 4.64 -1.04 3.58
C ILE A 43 5.08 0.25 2.90
N THR A 44 4.74 1.40 3.49
CA THR A 44 4.98 2.72 2.88
C THR A 44 6.38 3.26 3.13
N TYR A 45 7.20 2.57 3.93
CA TYR A 45 8.58 2.97 4.16
C TYR A 45 9.41 2.72 2.90
N LYS A 46 10.22 3.69 2.51
CA LYS A 46 10.98 3.67 1.24
C LYS A 46 11.77 2.38 1.03
N GLU A 47 12.48 1.93 2.06
CA GLU A 47 13.33 0.74 2.04
C GLU A 47 12.50 -0.55 1.90
N ILE A 48 11.37 -0.62 2.61
CA ILE A 48 10.47 -1.78 2.58
C ILE A 48 9.71 -1.84 1.26
N PHE A 49 9.16 -0.71 0.80
CA PHE A 49 8.44 -0.64 -0.45
C PHE A 49 9.34 -1.00 -1.64
N LYS A 50 10.62 -0.59 -1.62
CA LYS A 50 11.60 -1.00 -2.62
C LYS A 50 11.70 -2.52 -2.74
N LEU A 51 11.81 -3.22 -1.60
CA LEU A 51 11.88 -4.69 -1.59
C LEU A 51 10.58 -5.34 -2.09
N ILE A 52 9.42 -4.74 -1.80
CA ILE A 52 8.12 -5.19 -2.31
C ILE A 52 8.05 -5.03 -3.83
N LYS A 53 8.41 -3.85 -4.34
CA LYS A 53 8.44 -3.56 -5.78
C LYS A 53 9.40 -4.49 -6.53
N GLU A 54 10.58 -4.75 -5.97
CA GLU A 54 11.57 -5.68 -6.52
C GLU A 54 11.19 -7.16 -6.35
N ASN A 55 10.00 -7.44 -5.80
CA ASN A 55 9.50 -8.78 -5.56
C ASN A 55 10.43 -9.64 -4.68
N LYS A 56 11.13 -9.01 -3.73
CA LYS A 56 12.00 -9.65 -2.72
C LYS A 56 11.30 -9.82 -1.37
N LEU A 57 10.17 -9.14 -1.20
CA LEU A 57 9.37 -9.12 0.02
C LEU A 57 7.89 -9.01 -0.33
N TRP A 58 7.01 -9.71 0.38
CA TRP A 58 5.57 -9.55 0.23
C TRP A 58 4.86 -9.80 1.56
N LEU A 59 3.57 -9.47 1.60
CA LEU A 59 2.73 -9.75 2.75
C LEU A 59 2.44 -11.25 2.83
N GLY A 60 2.49 -11.79 4.04
CA GLY A 60 2.07 -13.15 4.32
C GLY A 60 0.56 -13.33 4.25
N ARG A 61 0.08 -14.52 4.61
CA ARG A 61 -1.32 -14.93 4.40
C ARG A 61 -2.35 -14.07 5.14
N THR A 62 -2.00 -13.53 6.30
CA THR A 62 -2.96 -12.87 7.20
C THR A 62 -2.57 -11.43 7.47
N LEU A 63 -3.44 -10.50 7.07
CA LEU A 63 -3.61 -9.23 7.74
C LEU A 63 -4.50 -9.50 8.95
N SER A 64 -3.96 -9.52 10.17
CA SER A 64 -4.73 -9.94 11.34
C SER A 64 -4.70 -8.92 12.45
N TYR A 65 -5.81 -8.91 13.16
CA TYR A 65 -5.82 -8.61 14.57
C TYR A 65 -4.86 -9.57 15.28
N ALA A 66 -3.84 -9.02 15.95
CA ALA A 66 -2.93 -9.78 16.78
C ALA A 66 -2.98 -9.25 18.21
N ALA A 67 -3.03 -10.18 19.17
CA ALA A 67 -3.00 -9.91 20.60
C ALA A 67 -1.62 -10.27 21.15
N PHE A 68 -1.08 -9.40 22.00
CA PHE A 68 0.21 -9.58 22.64
C PHE A 68 0.04 -9.48 24.15
N LYS A 69 0.74 -10.34 24.87
CA LYS A 69 0.93 -10.18 26.31
C LYS A 69 1.69 -8.88 26.55
N VAL A 70 1.23 -8.09 27.50
CA VAL A 70 1.94 -6.88 27.95
C VAL A 70 2.34 -7.02 29.42
N PRO A 71 3.43 -6.36 29.85
CA PRO A 71 3.88 -6.42 31.24
C PRO A 71 2.84 -5.89 32.22
N ASN A 72 2.92 -6.30 33.50
CA ASN A 72 1.99 -5.86 34.54
C ASN A 72 1.99 -4.33 34.74
N TYR A 73 3.13 -3.67 34.49
CA TYR A 73 3.25 -2.21 34.54
C TYR A 73 2.63 -1.49 33.34
N TYR A 74 2.15 -2.22 32.32
CA TYR A 74 1.52 -1.60 31.15
C TYR A 74 0.20 -0.95 31.58
N GLU A 75 0.06 0.33 31.24
CA GLU A 75 -1.14 1.11 31.52
C GLU A 75 -2.36 0.52 30.82
N GLU A 76 -3.48 0.46 31.53
CA GLU A 76 -4.74 0.08 30.93
C GLU A 76 -5.14 1.10 29.86
N ARG A 77 -5.76 0.61 28.80
CA ARG A 77 -6.18 1.41 27.65
C ARG A 77 -7.65 1.13 27.39
N SER A 78 -8.43 2.18 27.14
CA SER A 78 -9.88 2.07 26.94
C SER A 78 -10.32 1.15 25.81
N ASN A 79 -9.52 1.02 24.75
CA ASN A 79 -9.83 0.21 23.57
C ASN A 79 -8.74 -0.82 23.35
N ARG A 80 -9.07 -2.09 23.03
CA ARG A 80 -8.10 -3.15 22.64
C ARG A 80 -7.14 -3.59 23.75
N PHE A 81 -7.61 -3.57 24.98
CA PHE A 81 -6.90 -4.08 26.16
C PHE A 81 -7.87 -4.91 27.00
N TRP A 82 -7.37 -5.98 27.61
CA TRP A 82 -8.12 -6.77 28.59
C TRP A 82 -7.16 -7.48 29.53
N ILE A 83 -7.68 -7.93 30.67
CA ILE A 83 -6.98 -8.79 31.62
C ILE A 83 -7.69 -10.15 31.57
N ASP A 84 -6.94 -11.23 31.41
CA ASP A 84 -7.53 -12.58 31.45
C ASP A 84 -7.74 -13.08 32.89
N GLU A 85 -8.34 -14.27 33.01
CA GLU A 85 -8.66 -14.92 34.29
C GLU A 85 -7.43 -15.15 35.20
N ASN A 86 -6.22 -15.18 34.63
CA ASN A 86 -4.97 -15.36 35.36
C ASN A 86 -4.31 -14.02 35.74
N GLY A 87 -4.96 -12.89 35.49
CA GLY A 87 -4.40 -11.55 35.73
C GLY A 87 -3.42 -11.09 34.65
N GLN A 88 -3.26 -11.82 33.54
CA GLN A 88 -2.36 -11.42 32.46
C GLN A 88 -3.01 -10.30 31.62
N LYS A 89 -2.29 -9.19 31.48
CA LYS A 89 -2.68 -8.07 30.64
C LYS A 89 -2.41 -8.35 29.16
N TRP A 90 -3.37 -8.01 28.29
CA TRP A 90 -3.27 -8.19 26.85
C TRP A 90 -3.51 -6.89 26.09
N ARG A 91 -2.83 -6.74 24.95
CA ARG A 91 -3.01 -5.63 24.03
C ARG A 91 -3.18 -6.15 22.62
N SER A 92 -4.16 -5.64 21.89
CA SER A 92 -4.33 -5.99 20.49
C SER A 92 -4.14 -4.84 19.51
N PHE A 93 -3.70 -5.21 18.31
CA PHE A 93 -3.42 -4.31 17.20
C PHE A 93 -4.02 -4.88 15.93
N GLY A 94 -4.63 -4.02 15.12
CA GLY A 94 -5.37 -4.41 13.91
C GLY A 94 -4.64 -4.09 12.61
N ASN A 95 -3.40 -3.63 12.73
CA ASN A 95 -2.49 -3.31 11.65
C ASN A 95 -1.23 -4.18 11.74
N ILE A 96 -1.37 -5.41 12.24
CA ILE A 96 -0.28 -6.37 12.31
C ILE A 96 -0.38 -7.30 11.11
N CYS A 97 0.77 -7.56 10.51
CA CYS A 97 0.87 -8.41 9.33
C CYS A 97 2.19 -9.16 9.33
N TRP A 98 2.23 -10.23 8.55
CA TRP A 98 3.45 -10.95 8.25
C TRP A 98 4.09 -10.36 6.99
N PHE A 99 5.41 -10.23 7.02
CA PHE A 99 6.24 -9.99 5.83
C PHE A 99 7.08 -11.23 5.58
N THR A 100 7.21 -11.64 4.32
CA THR A 100 7.89 -12.89 3.96
C THR A 100 8.42 -12.86 2.54
N ASN A 101 9.33 -13.78 2.23
CA ASN A 101 9.73 -14.16 0.88
C ASN A 101 9.32 -15.60 0.53
N LEU A 102 8.45 -16.23 1.34
CA LEU A 102 7.88 -17.56 1.08
C LEU A 102 6.65 -17.46 0.19
N THR A 103 6.62 -18.24 -0.89
CA THR A 103 5.41 -18.32 -1.73
C THR A 103 4.28 -19.00 -0.96
N HIS A 104 3.07 -18.45 -1.03
CA HIS A 104 1.86 -19.02 -0.44
C HIS A 104 0.69 -18.85 -1.40
N LYS A 105 -0.34 -19.72 -1.27
CA LYS A 105 -1.51 -19.77 -2.17
C LYS A 105 -2.09 -18.38 -2.44
N LYS A 106 -2.33 -17.60 -1.38
CA LYS A 106 -2.91 -16.25 -1.45
C LYS A 106 -2.15 -15.27 -2.36
N ARG A 107 -0.82 -15.39 -2.47
CA ARG A 107 -0.01 -14.51 -3.32
C ARG A 107 -0.27 -14.71 -4.81
N ASN A 108 -0.79 -15.88 -5.19
CA ASN A 108 -1.08 -16.21 -6.57
C ASN A 108 -2.59 -16.25 -6.84
N GLU A 109 -3.44 -15.87 -5.87
CA GLU A 109 -4.88 -15.79 -6.09
C GLU A 109 -5.16 -14.74 -7.18
N ILE A 110 -5.94 -15.13 -8.18
CA ILE A 110 -6.35 -14.23 -9.25
C ILE A 110 -7.36 -13.25 -8.64
N LEU A 111 -7.09 -11.95 -8.78
CA LEU A 111 -8.04 -10.92 -8.38
C LEU A 111 -9.09 -10.78 -9.48
N GLU A 112 -10.33 -11.08 -9.12
CA GLU A 112 -11.48 -10.91 -9.99
C GLU A 112 -12.30 -9.69 -9.55
N THR A 113 -12.68 -8.87 -10.51
CA THR A 113 -13.57 -7.73 -10.31
C THR A 113 -14.58 -7.69 -11.46
N ILE A 114 -15.77 -7.12 -11.18
CA ILE A 114 -16.79 -6.86 -12.20
C ILE A 114 -16.72 -5.42 -12.73
N ALA A 115 -15.73 -4.66 -12.27
CA ALA A 115 -15.58 -3.24 -12.55
C ALA A 115 -15.04 -3.04 -13.98
N SER A 116 -15.48 -1.96 -14.64
CA SER A 116 -15.13 -1.68 -16.03
C SER A 116 -14.94 -0.18 -16.24
N TYR A 117 -13.75 0.18 -16.69
CA TYR A 117 -13.40 1.54 -17.07
C TYR A 117 -14.14 1.96 -18.34
N LYS A 118 -14.27 1.06 -19.32
CA LYS A 118 -14.95 1.38 -20.60
C LYS A 118 -16.43 1.70 -20.39
N LYS A 119 -17.07 1.07 -19.41
CA LYS A 119 -18.49 1.30 -19.08
C LYS A 119 -18.71 2.53 -18.19
N ASN A 120 -17.83 2.78 -17.23
CA ASN A 120 -18.01 3.81 -16.21
C ASN A 120 -16.73 4.65 -16.00
N PRO A 121 -16.20 5.35 -17.02
CA PRO A 121 -14.93 6.06 -16.93
C PRO A 121 -14.94 7.19 -15.87
N GLU A 122 -16.09 7.77 -15.59
CA GLU A 122 -16.30 8.84 -14.60
C GLU A 122 -16.03 8.42 -13.15
N GLN A 123 -16.08 7.11 -12.84
CA GLN A 123 -15.75 6.58 -11.52
C GLN A 123 -14.25 6.60 -11.23
N TYR A 124 -13.43 6.83 -12.26
CA TYR A 124 -11.98 6.67 -12.22
C TYR A 124 -11.30 8.00 -12.55
N PRO A 125 -11.33 8.98 -11.63
CA PRO A 125 -10.76 10.28 -11.90
C PRO A 125 -9.24 10.17 -12.10
N LYS A 126 -8.74 10.91 -13.08
CA LYS A 126 -7.30 10.97 -13.39
C LYS A 126 -6.56 11.84 -12.38
N TYR A 127 -5.30 11.49 -12.11
CA TYR A 127 -4.42 12.39 -11.38
C TYR A 127 -3.99 13.54 -12.29
N ASP A 128 -3.72 14.69 -11.68
CA ASP A 128 -3.29 15.88 -12.39
C ASP A 128 -1.76 15.92 -12.56
N ASN A 129 -1.03 15.28 -11.65
CA ASN A 129 0.43 15.25 -11.61
C ASN A 129 1.06 13.90 -12.00
N TYR A 130 0.27 12.96 -12.53
CA TYR A 130 0.76 11.68 -13.04
C TYR A 130 -0.26 11.04 -14.00
N ASP A 131 0.20 10.39 -15.07
CA ASP A 131 -0.68 9.70 -16.02
C ASP A 131 -1.17 8.35 -15.47
N ALA A 132 -2.16 8.42 -14.57
CA ALA A 132 -2.84 7.28 -13.99
C ALA A 132 -4.26 7.65 -13.55
N ILE A 133 -5.11 6.63 -13.39
CA ILE A 133 -6.44 6.77 -12.78
C ILE A 133 -6.38 6.44 -11.29
N ASN A 134 -7.24 7.08 -10.51
CA ASN A 134 -7.47 6.72 -9.12
C ASN A 134 -8.53 5.63 -9.00
N VAL A 135 -8.21 4.60 -8.23
CA VAL A 135 -9.15 3.54 -7.84
C VAL A 135 -9.26 3.55 -6.31
N ASP A 136 -10.46 3.81 -5.80
CA ASP A 136 -10.66 4.00 -4.37
C ASP A 136 -10.70 2.70 -3.58
N LYS A 137 -11.16 1.60 -4.19
CA LYS A 137 -11.20 0.27 -3.56
C LYS A 137 -10.62 -0.80 -4.47
N THR A 138 -9.92 -1.77 -3.89
CA THR A 138 -9.35 -2.90 -4.65
C THR A 138 -10.38 -3.67 -5.46
N ILE A 139 -11.63 -3.77 -5.00
CA ILE A 139 -12.71 -4.47 -5.73
C ILE A 139 -13.24 -3.68 -6.95
N GLU A 140 -12.91 -2.39 -7.03
CA GLU A 140 -13.32 -1.50 -8.12
C GLU A 140 -12.23 -1.40 -9.21
N ILE A 141 -11.12 -2.15 -9.09
CA ILE A 141 -10.05 -2.17 -10.11
C ILE A 141 -10.66 -2.64 -11.44
N PRO A 142 -10.63 -1.82 -12.51
CA PRO A 142 -11.16 -2.20 -13.80
C PRO A 142 -10.15 -3.09 -14.55
N LEU A 143 -10.53 -4.33 -14.87
CA LEU A 143 -9.66 -5.27 -15.59
C LEU A 143 -9.56 -4.96 -17.09
N ASP A 144 -10.41 -4.09 -17.63
CA ASP A 144 -10.41 -3.63 -19.02
C ASP A 144 -9.61 -2.35 -19.26
N TYR A 145 -8.80 -1.92 -18.28
CA TYR A 145 -7.92 -0.76 -18.36
C TYR A 145 -6.43 -1.16 -18.31
N ASP A 146 -5.69 -0.81 -19.36
CA ASP A 146 -4.28 -1.20 -19.52
C ASP A 146 -3.29 -0.14 -19.02
N GLY A 147 -3.78 1.05 -18.66
CA GLY A 147 -2.97 2.13 -18.11
C GLY A 147 -2.56 1.90 -16.65
N VAL A 148 -1.81 2.85 -16.10
CA VAL A 148 -1.42 2.82 -14.68
C VAL A 148 -2.61 3.19 -13.80
N MET A 149 -2.76 2.47 -12.69
CA MET A 149 -3.83 2.66 -11.71
C MET A 149 -3.24 2.92 -10.34
N GLY A 150 -3.68 3.97 -9.66
CA GLY A 150 -3.38 4.21 -8.25
C GLY A 150 -4.41 3.52 -7.36
N VAL A 151 -3.99 2.46 -6.68
CA VAL A 151 -4.83 1.65 -5.79
C VAL A 151 -4.49 1.88 -4.32
N PRO A 152 -5.37 1.54 -3.36
CA PRO A 152 -5.05 1.65 -1.93
C PRO A 152 -3.83 0.82 -1.54
N ILE A 153 -3.07 1.25 -0.52
CA ILE A 153 -1.92 0.47 0.00
C ILE A 153 -2.31 -0.94 0.48
N THR A 154 -3.57 -1.14 0.85
CA THR A 154 -4.13 -2.43 1.25
C THR A 154 -4.26 -3.41 0.09
N PHE A 155 -4.13 -2.95 -1.16
CA PHE A 155 -4.08 -3.80 -2.35
C PHE A 155 -3.04 -4.92 -2.25
N LEU A 156 -1.91 -4.69 -1.55
CA LEU A 156 -0.85 -5.70 -1.40
C LEU A 156 -1.33 -7.02 -0.77
N ASP A 157 -2.43 -6.99 -0.02
CA ASP A 157 -3.04 -8.22 0.50
C ASP A 157 -3.57 -9.14 -0.62
N LYS A 158 -3.96 -8.54 -1.75
CA LYS A 158 -4.51 -9.21 -2.93
C LYS A 158 -3.55 -9.13 -4.13
N HIS A 159 -2.30 -8.74 -3.90
CA HIS A 159 -1.34 -8.59 -4.99
C HIS A 159 -0.91 -9.95 -5.52
N ASN A 160 -1.24 -10.19 -6.77
CA ASN A 160 -0.70 -11.28 -7.57
C ASN A 160 0.32 -10.73 -8.56
N PRO A 161 1.63 -11.03 -8.40
CA PRO A 161 2.67 -10.49 -9.28
C PRO A 161 2.69 -11.10 -10.68
N LYS A 162 1.85 -12.12 -10.95
CA LYS A 162 1.59 -12.58 -12.31
C LYS A 162 0.50 -11.78 -13.01
N GLN A 163 -0.36 -11.10 -12.25
CA GLN A 163 -1.50 -10.33 -12.76
C GLN A 163 -1.20 -8.84 -12.81
N PHE A 164 -0.47 -8.32 -11.81
CA PHE A 164 -0.15 -6.90 -11.69
C PHE A 164 1.32 -6.66 -11.38
N GLU A 165 1.92 -5.76 -12.15
CA GLU A 165 3.20 -5.13 -11.83
C GLU A 165 2.99 -3.98 -10.84
N ILE A 166 3.89 -3.86 -9.85
CA ILE A 166 3.97 -2.68 -8.99
C ILE A 166 4.91 -1.68 -9.64
N VAL A 167 4.37 -0.55 -10.09
CA VAL A 167 5.13 0.51 -10.77
C VAL A 167 5.87 1.36 -9.75
N ALA A 168 5.17 1.88 -8.74
CA ALA A 168 5.74 2.81 -7.75
C ALA A 168 4.78 3.06 -6.58
N LEU A 169 5.26 3.80 -5.57
CA LEU A 169 4.43 4.44 -4.56
C LEU A 169 4.15 5.89 -5.00
N GLY A 170 2.90 6.34 -4.93
CA GLY A 170 2.44 7.65 -5.40
C GLY A 170 2.86 8.83 -4.51
N ILE A 171 4.15 8.90 -4.19
CA ILE A 171 4.78 9.92 -3.34
C ILE A 171 6.11 10.38 -3.95
N VAL A 172 6.55 11.56 -3.53
CA VAL A 172 7.84 12.13 -3.91
C VAL A 172 9.00 11.17 -3.64
N GLY A 173 9.93 11.06 -4.60
CA GLY A 173 11.09 10.17 -4.54
C GLY A 173 10.80 8.71 -4.89
N SER A 174 9.53 8.34 -5.13
CA SER A 174 9.17 7.05 -5.75
C SER A 174 8.57 7.20 -7.15
N VAL A 175 8.06 8.38 -7.52
CA VAL A 175 7.58 8.71 -8.86
C VAL A 175 8.13 10.07 -9.30
N ASP A 176 8.26 10.22 -10.61
CA ASP A 176 8.49 11.52 -11.25
C ASP A 176 7.14 12.14 -11.61
N PHE A 177 6.79 13.23 -10.93
CA PHE A 177 5.54 13.95 -11.19
C PHE A 177 5.63 14.76 -12.49
N THR A 178 4.53 14.82 -13.24
CA THR A 178 4.46 15.54 -14.53
C THR A 178 4.45 17.06 -14.38
N CYS A 179 4.17 17.56 -13.18
CA CYS A 179 4.15 18.98 -12.85
C CYS A 179 4.60 19.21 -11.40
N ASN A 180 4.92 20.45 -11.04
CA ASN A 180 5.27 20.85 -9.68
C ASN A 180 4.55 22.15 -9.29
N LYS A 181 3.35 22.02 -8.74
CA LYS A 181 2.48 23.16 -8.40
C LYS A 181 2.69 23.60 -6.96
N LYS A 182 2.83 24.91 -6.75
CA LYS A 182 2.76 25.52 -5.40
C LYS A 182 1.29 25.67 -5.03
N MET A 183 0.90 25.05 -3.92
CA MET A 183 -0.49 25.01 -3.48
C MET A 183 -0.64 25.52 -2.05
N GLU A 184 -1.72 26.22 -1.80
CA GLU A 184 -2.20 26.50 -0.46
C GLU A 184 -2.93 25.27 0.10
N VAL A 185 -2.68 24.93 1.36
CA VAL A 185 -3.42 23.91 2.11
C VAL A 185 -4.70 24.53 2.63
N LEU A 186 -5.83 23.87 2.41
CA LEU A 186 -7.14 24.27 2.92
C LEU A 186 -7.51 23.46 4.17
N ASP A 187 -8.34 24.03 5.04
CA ASP A 187 -8.87 23.33 6.21
C ASP A 187 -9.98 22.34 5.83
N LYS A 188 -10.52 21.61 6.81
CA LYS A 188 -11.58 20.62 6.58
C LYS A 188 -12.89 21.21 6.02
N PHE A 189 -13.04 22.53 6.06
CA PHE A 189 -14.18 23.29 5.55
C PHE A 189 -13.87 23.99 4.22
N GLY A 190 -12.64 23.84 3.69
CA GLY A 190 -12.19 24.48 2.45
C GLY A 190 -11.69 25.92 2.62
N ASN A 191 -11.48 26.39 3.85
CA ASN A 191 -10.96 27.73 4.10
C ASN A 191 -9.44 27.78 4.00
N SER A 192 -8.93 28.96 3.65
CA SER A 192 -7.50 29.30 3.63
C SER A 192 -6.85 29.03 4.98
N THR A 193 -5.66 28.42 4.97
CA THR A 193 -4.85 28.22 6.19
C THR A 193 -3.59 29.07 6.23
N GLY A 194 -3.24 29.75 5.13
CA GLY A 194 -1.97 30.45 4.95
C GLY A 194 -0.74 29.53 4.89
N LYS A 195 -0.93 28.21 4.87
CA LYS A 195 0.15 27.22 4.76
C LYS A 195 0.29 26.77 3.32
N PHE A 196 1.52 26.66 2.85
CA PHE A 196 1.83 26.28 1.47
C PHE A 196 2.57 24.96 1.38
N THR A 197 2.42 24.29 0.25
CA THR A 197 3.10 23.04 -0.08
C THR A 197 3.35 22.95 -1.58
N PHE A 198 4.14 21.97 -2.00
CA PHE A 198 4.29 21.60 -3.40
C PHE A 198 3.61 20.26 -3.63
N ASN A 199 2.86 20.13 -4.72
CA ASN A 199 2.20 18.89 -5.16
C ASN A 199 1.49 18.15 -4.01
N ALA A 200 0.55 18.81 -3.33
CA ALA A 200 -0.23 18.20 -2.24
C ALA A 200 0.63 17.51 -1.14
N LYS A 201 1.77 18.11 -0.77
CA LYS A 201 2.78 17.52 0.15
C LYS A 201 3.56 16.37 -0.46
N GLY A 202 3.84 16.46 -1.76
CA GLY A 202 4.60 15.46 -2.51
C GLY A 202 3.84 14.16 -2.72
N THR A 203 2.53 14.22 -2.99
CA THR A 203 1.69 13.05 -3.29
C THR A 203 0.94 13.21 -4.59
N LEU A 204 0.29 12.15 -5.05
CA LEU A 204 -0.71 12.23 -6.12
C LEU A 204 -1.91 13.09 -5.68
N TYR A 205 -2.48 13.84 -6.61
CA TYR A 205 -3.69 14.63 -6.40
C TYR A 205 -4.53 14.69 -7.67
N ARG A 206 -5.82 15.02 -7.50
CA ARG A 206 -6.78 15.19 -8.61
C ARG A 206 -7.56 16.47 -8.43
N LYS A 207 -8.12 17.00 -9.51
CA LYS A 207 -9.03 18.14 -9.45
C LYS A 207 -10.21 17.85 -8.52
N PHE A 208 -10.61 18.86 -7.76
CA PHE A 208 -11.77 18.78 -6.87
C PHE A 208 -13.04 18.66 -7.72
N ASN A 209 -13.88 17.67 -7.40
CA ASN A 209 -15.19 17.51 -8.04
C ASN A 209 -16.29 17.83 -7.02
N PRO A 210 -17.03 18.94 -7.17
CA PRO A 210 -18.06 19.35 -6.21
C PRO A 210 -19.25 18.38 -6.10
N HIS A 211 -19.43 17.47 -7.07
CA HIS A 211 -20.53 16.50 -7.05
C HIS A 211 -20.20 15.25 -6.23
N THR A 212 -18.91 14.89 -6.12
CA THR A 212 -18.46 13.63 -5.48
C THR A 212 -17.61 13.87 -4.24
N ASP A 213 -16.92 15.00 -4.18
CA ASP A 213 -15.96 15.32 -3.12
C ASP A 213 -16.60 16.20 -2.07
N LYS A 214 -16.23 16.00 -0.80
CA LYS A 214 -16.81 16.74 0.33
C LYS A 214 -16.29 18.18 0.39
N THR A 215 -14.97 18.34 0.46
CA THR A 215 -14.30 19.63 0.57
C THR A 215 -12.94 19.59 -0.14
N PRO A 216 -12.52 20.69 -0.78
CA PRO A 216 -11.20 20.78 -1.39
C PRO A 216 -10.14 20.83 -0.29
N ALA A 217 -8.98 20.22 -0.57
CA ALA A 217 -7.86 20.18 0.38
C ALA A 217 -6.72 21.11 -0.02
N PHE A 218 -6.63 21.47 -1.30
CA PHE A 218 -5.58 22.33 -1.82
C PHE A 218 -6.13 23.30 -2.85
N LYS A 219 -5.51 24.48 -2.92
CA LYS A 219 -5.74 25.48 -3.96
C LYS A 219 -4.44 25.83 -4.63
N ASP A 220 -4.37 25.73 -5.95
CA ASP A 220 -3.19 26.17 -6.70
C ASP A 220 -3.01 27.69 -6.56
N CYS A 221 -1.78 28.12 -6.25
CA CYS A 221 -1.46 29.53 -6.05
C CYS A 221 -1.45 30.32 -7.36
N GLU A 222 -1.22 29.66 -8.49
CA GLU A 222 -1.16 30.31 -9.81
C GLU A 222 -2.54 30.38 -10.47
N SER A 223 -3.19 29.23 -10.68
CA SER A 223 -4.48 29.17 -11.37
C SER A 223 -5.69 29.42 -10.47
N GLY A 224 -5.55 29.28 -9.15
CA GLY A 224 -6.67 29.28 -8.22
C GLY A 224 -7.54 28.02 -8.25
N GLU A 225 -7.18 27.02 -9.08
CA GLU A 225 -7.90 25.74 -9.16
C GLU A 225 -7.88 24.97 -7.82
N LEU A 226 -8.95 24.22 -7.57
CA LEU A 226 -9.13 23.44 -6.35
C LEU A 226 -8.82 21.95 -6.58
N TYR A 227 -8.20 21.32 -5.59
CA TYR A 227 -7.75 19.93 -5.67
C TYR A 227 -8.15 19.14 -4.41
N SER A 228 -8.41 17.85 -4.63
CA SER A 228 -8.74 16.90 -3.59
C SER A 228 -7.49 16.17 -3.11
N SER A 229 -7.37 16.01 -1.79
CA SER A 229 -6.33 15.19 -1.18
C SER A 229 -6.63 13.71 -1.40
N ILE A 230 -5.59 12.93 -1.60
CA ILE A 230 -5.68 11.49 -1.80
C ILE A 230 -4.66 10.84 -0.86
N TYR A 231 -5.07 9.79 -0.16
CA TYR A 231 -4.14 8.97 0.61
C TYR A 231 -3.07 8.38 -0.32
N ALA A 232 -1.91 8.02 0.24
CA ALA A 232 -0.84 7.37 -0.52
C ALA A 232 -1.40 6.16 -1.31
N ARG A 233 -1.06 6.09 -2.60
CA ARG A 233 -1.50 5.03 -3.51
C ARG A 233 -0.33 4.19 -3.98
N ILE A 234 -0.57 2.91 -4.21
CA ILE A 234 0.36 2.06 -4.95
C ILE A 234 -0.03 2.17 -6.41
N LEU A 235 0.92 2.54 -7.26
CA LEU A 235 0.73 2.54 -8.71
C LEU A 235 0.97 1.13 -9.24
N ILE A 236 -0.02 0.56 -9.92
CA ILE A 236 0.03 -0.77 -10.51
C ILE A 236 -0.30 -0.72 -11.99
N ARG A 237 0.13 -1.74 -12.72
CA ARG A 237 -0.24 -2.00 -14.12
C ARG A 237 -0.64 -3.46 -14.28
N LYS A 238 -1.73 -3.73 -15.00
CA LYS A 238 -2.14 -5.09 -15.36
C LYS A 238 -1.15 -5.65 -16.39
N ILE A 239 -0.69 -6.88 -16.18
CA ILE A 239 0.30 -7.54 -17.05
C ILE A 239 -0.15 -8.91 -17.58
N ALA A 240 -1.29 -9.43 -17.14
CA ALA A 240 -1.89 -10.65 -17.67
C ALA A 240 -3.41 -10.61 -17.52
N GLU A 241 -4.11 -11.24 -18.46
CA GLU A 241 -5.56 -11.39 -18.39
C GLU A 241 -5.97 -12.51 -17.44
N VAL A 242 -7.15 -12.37 -16.81
CA VAL A 242 -7.70 -13.39 -15.90
C VAL A 242 -7.86 -14.74 -16.61
N ASP A 243 -8.34 -14.74 -17.85
CA ASP A 243 -8.56 -15.96 -18.62
C ASP A 243 -7.24 -16.66 -18.98
N GLU A 244 -6.17 -15.92 -19.22
CA GLU A 244 -4.84 -16.47 -19.46
C GLU A 244 -4.28 -17.12 -18.19
N LEU A 245 -4.40 -16.44 -17.05
CA LEU A 245 -3.96 -16.97 -15.76
C LEU A 245 -4.71 -18.24 -15.37
N ARG A 246 -6.02 -18.31 -15.61
CA ARG A 246 -6.84 -19.51 -15.37
C ARG A 246 -6.42 -20.70 -16.23
N LYS A 247 -6.14 -20.48 -17.52
CA LYS A 247 -5.63 -21.53 -18.41
C LYS A 247 -4.31 -22.11 -17.88
N LEU A 248 -3.39 -21.24 -17.46
CA LEU A 248 -2.11 -21.64 -16.87
C LEU A 248 -2.23 -22.37 -15.52
N GLU A 249 -3.29 -22.11 -14.75
CA GLU A 249 -3.59 -22.86 -13.53
C GLU A 249 -4.17 -24.25 -13.85
N PHE A 250 -5.05 -24.34 -14.85
CA PHE A 250 -5.65 -25.60 -15.28
C PHE A 250 -4.61 -26.55 -15.88
N GLU A 251 -3.66 -26.05 -16.69
CA GLU A 251 -2.59 -26.87 -17.29
C GLU A 251 -1.59 -27.44 -16.27
N LYS A 252 -1.58 -26.94 -15.03
CA LYS A 252 -0.70 -27.41 -13.95
C LYS A 252 -1.36 -28.45 -13.03
N MET A 253 -2.66 -28.66 -13.18
CA MET A 253 -3.45 -29.63 -12.43
C MET A 253 -3.47 -30.97 -13.16
#